data_AF-A0AAP5JRV2-F1
#
_entry.id   AF-A0AAP5JRV2-F1
#
_cell.length_a   1.000
_cell.length_b   1.000
_cell.length_c   1.000
_cell.angle_alpha   90.00
_cell.angle_beta   90.00
_cell.angle_gamma   90.00
#
_symmetry.space_group_name_H-M   'P 1'
#
loop_
_entity.id
_entity.type
_entity.pdbx_description
1 polymer ?
#
loop_
_entity_poly.entity_id
_entity_poly.type
_entity_poly.pdbx_seq_one_letter_code
_entity_poly.pdbx_strand_id
1 'polypeptide(L)'
;MKIRMIKEYESGQTILCKGEIFVVRKFSMPLKYDAYQIIAGDHSGMEIPGYYCIELPEEKIYSETEYNELKEELEKTKRELEEEKRNGALRMAIKKEVGFWFDEPSTGSDEKDTEILTKRIVDAVVPFYKQA
;
A
#
# COMPACT_ATOMS: atom_id res chain seq x y z
N MET A 1 26.86 -0.34 -4.35
CA MET A 1 25.67 -1.10 -3.89
C MET A 1 25.96 -1.81 -2.57
N LYS A 2 24.94 -1.94 -1.72
CA LYS A 2 24.98 -2.75 -0.50
C LYS A 2 24.00 -3.91 -0.68
N ILE A 3 24.33 -5.09 -0.17
CA ILE A 3 23.39 -6.20 -0.06
C ILE A 3 23.23 -6.60 1.39
N ARG A 4 22.08 -7.19 1.72
CA ARG A 4 21.84 -7.82 3.02
C ARG A 4 21.66 -9.32 2.85
N MET A 5 22.33 -10.11 3.67
CA MET A 5 22.17 -11.57 3.69
C MET A 5 20.79 -11.96 4.20
N ILE A 6 20.07 -12.79 3.46
CA ILE A 6 18.75 -13.33 3.85
C ILE A 6 18.84 -14.76 4.39
N LYS A 7 19.96 -15.44 4.13
CA LYS A 7 20.30 -16.80 4.55
C LYS A 7 21.77 -16.85 4.94
N GLU A 8 22.13 -17.84 5.74
CA GLU A 8 23.54 -18.13 6.01
C GLU A 8 24.20 -18.68 4.74
N TYR A 9 25.44 -18.27 4.50
CA TYR A 9 26.22 -18.73 3.36
C TYR A 9 27.60 -19.17 3.83
N GLU A 10 27.91 -20.44 3.58
CA GLU A 10 29.18 -21.04 3.93
C GLU A 10 30.01 -21.25 2.66
N SER A 11 31.24 -20.75 2.68
CA SER A 11 32.22 -21.01 1.62
C SER A 11 33.57 -21.31 2.23
N GLY A 12 34.01 -22.57 2.12
CA GLY A 12 35.26 -23.03 2.69
C GLY A 12 35.26 -22.92 4.22
N GLN A 13 36.09 -22.02 4.76
CA GLN A 13 36.23 -21.78 6.21
C GLN A 13 35.43 -20.57 6.70
N THR A 14 34.71 -19.87 5.83
CA THR A 14 34.03 -18.61 6.14
C THR A 14 32.52 -18.80 6.11
N ILE A 15 31.85 -18.35 7.16
CA ILE A 15 30.39 -18.34 7.28
C ILE A 15 29.92 -16.88 7.31
N LEU A 16 29.08 -16.51 6.36
CA LEU A 16 28.37 -15.23 6.37
C LEU A 16 27.02 -15.42 7.05
N CYS A 17 26.75 -14.63 8.08
CA CYS A 17 25.56 -14.75 8.89
C CYS A 17 24.37 -14.07 8.22
N LYS A 18 23.17 -14.59 8.51
CA LYS A 18 21.92 -13.95 8.09
C LYS A 18 21.80 -12.55 8.72
N GLY A 19 21.45 -11.57 7.90
CA GLY A 19 21.21 -10.19 8.33
C GLY A 19 22.40 -9.25 8.18
N GLU A 20 23.60 -9.77 7.93
CA GLU A 20 24.81 -8.98 7.68
C GLU A 20 24.70 -8.18 6.38
N ILE A 21 25.36 -7.01 6.37
CA ILE A 21 25.33 -6.07 5.25
C ILE A 21 26.73 -5.96 4.67
N PHE A 22 26.84 -6.17 3.37
CA PHE A 22 28.11 -6.10 2.66
C PHE A 22 28.06 -5.08 1.53
N VAL A 23 29.18 -4.39 1.33
CA VAL A 23 29.40 -3.54 0.16
C VAL A 23 29.92 -4.43 -0.95
N VAL A 24 29.18 -4.49 -2.06
CA VAL A 24 29.44 -5.45 -3.14
C VAL A 24 29.46 -4.78 -4.50
N ARG A 25 29.94 -5.52 -5.51
CA ARG A 25 29.74 -5.24 -6.93
C ARG A 25 28.97 -6.37 -7.59
N LYS A 26 28.09 -6.06 -8.53
CA LYS A 26 27.38 -7.06 -9.34
C LYS A 26 28.34 -7.61 -10.39
N PHE A 27 28.42 -8.93 -10.50
CA PHE A 27 29.16 -9.60 -11.56
C PHE A 27 28.23 -10.61 -12.23
N SER A 28 28.13 -10.52 -13.55
CA SER A 28 27.31 -11.44 -14.33
C SER A 28 28.15 -12.69 -14.64
N MET A 29 27.78 -13.82 -14.05
CA MET A 29 28.34 -15.09 -14.47
C MET A 29 27.64 -15.57 -15.74
N PRO A 30 28.39 -16.07 -16.75
CA PRO A 30 27.82 -16.43 -18.05
C PRO A 30 26.73 -17.52 -18.00
N LEU A 31 26.52 -18.19 -16.87
CA LEU A 31 25.50 -19.24 -16.73
C LEU A 31 24.80 -19.17 -15.36
N LYS A 32 23.58 -18.59 -15.38
CA LYS A 32 22.37 -18.92 -14.57
C LYS A 32 21.96 -18.09 -13.36
N TYR A 33 22.75 -17.16 -12.81
CA TYR A 33 22.25 -16.33 -11.70
C TYR A 33 23.02 -15.03 -11.54
N ASP A 34 22.34 -14.01 -11.03
CA ASP A 34 22.99 -12.81 -10.50
C ASP A 34 23.93 -13.23 -9.37
N ALA A 35 25.16 -12.72 -9.40
CA ALA A 35 26.15 -12.93 -8.36
C ALA A 35 26.74 -11.59 -7.93
N TYR A 36 27.13 -11.53 -6.67
CA TYR A 36 27.73 -10.36 -6.05
C TYR A 36 29.10 -10.73 -5.53
N GLN A 37 30.06 -9.81 -5.67
CA GLN A 37 31.37 -9.95 -5.06
C GLN A 37 31.54 -8.88 -3.98
N ILE A 38 31.91 -9.29 -2.77
CA ILE A 38 32.25 -8.38 -1.68
C ILE A 38 33.51 -7.62 -2.05
N ILE A 39 33.47 -6.28 -1.96
CA ILE A 39 34.59 -5.41 -2.34
C ILE A 39 35.29 -4.75 -1.15
N ALA A 40 34.71 -4.83 0.05
CA ALA A 40 35.26 -4.21 1.25
C ALA A 40 35.03 -5.07 2.50
N GLY A 41 35.94 -4.98 3.47
CA GLY A 41 35.89 -5.70 4.75
C GLY A 41 36.63 -7.04 4.73
N ASP A 42 36.47 -7.81 5.80
CA ASP A 42 37.19 -9.05 6.07
C ASP A 42 36.88 -10.18 5.08
N HIS A 43 35.75 -10.07 4.37
CA HIS A 43 35.30 -11.02 3.37
C HIS A 43 35.50 -10.53 1.93
N SER A 44 36.34 -9.51 1.72
CA SER A 44 36.60 -8.96 0.38
C SER A 44 37.10 -10.03 -0.59
N GLY A 45 36.56 -10.02 -1.81
CA GLY A 45 36.83 -11.01 -2.86
C GLY A 45 35.83 -12.17 -2.89
N MET A 46 35.07 -12.41 -1.82
CA MET A 46 34.11 -13.52 -1.74
C MET A 46 32.91 -13.31 -2.67
N GLU A 47 32.50 -14.39 -3.33
CA GLU A 47 31.36 -14.42 -4.25
C GLU A 47 30.12 -14.95 -3.54
N ILE A 48 29.03 -14.18 -3.60
CA ILE A 48 27.73 -14.49 -3.02
C ILE A 48 26.72 -14.64 -4.18
N PRO A 49 26.10 -15.82 -4.32
CA PRO A 49 25.00 -15.98 -5.26
C PRO A 49 23.78 -15.15 -4.85
N GLY A 50 23.10 -14.53 -5.81
CA GLY A 50 22.06 -13.55 -5.54
C GLY A 50 20.85 -14.08 -4.76
N TYR A 51 20.60 -15.39 -4.77
CA TYR A 51 19.53 -16.02 -3.99
C TYR A 51 19.81 -16.13 -2.47
N TYR A 52 21.01 -15.76 -2.01
CA TYR A 52 21.36 -15.65 -0.58
C TYR A 52 21.23 -14.23 -0.03
N CYS A 53 20.96 -13.24 -0.87
CA CYS A 53 20.97 -11.84 -0.46
C CYS A 53 19.86 -11.02 -1.13
N ILE A 54 19.64 -9.82 -0.60
CA ILE A 54 18.76 -8.81 -1.19
C ILE A 54 19.54 -7.52 -1.39
N GLU A 55 19.36 -6.87 -2.54
CA GLU A 55 19.93 -5.54 -2.79
C GLU A 55 19.24 -4.52 -1.88
N LEU A 56 20.06 -3.76 -1.14
CA LEU A 56 19.55 -2.60 -0.42
C LEU A 56 19.52 -1.42 -1.40
N PRO A 57 18.42 -0.66 -1.43
CA PRO A 57 18.35 0.53 -2.26
C PRO A 57 19.51 1.46 -1.88
N GLU A 58 20.12 2.08 -2.89
CA GLU A 58 21.14 3.08 -2.62
C GLU A 58 20.53 4.20 -1.79
N GLU A 59 21.20 4.55 -0.68
CA GLU A 59 20.86 5.73 0.10
C GLU A 59 21.01 6.94 -0.81
N LYS A 60 19.90 7.36 -1.43
CA LYS A 60 19.83 8.62 -2.16
C LYS A 60 19.94 9.72 -1.12
N ILE A 61 21.07 10.41 -1.14
CA ILE A 61 21.21 11.68 -0.44
C ILE A 61 20.50 12.71 -1.32
N TYR A 62 19.26 13.02 -0.95
CA TYR A 62 18.51 14.09 -1.58
C TYR A 62 19.09 15.43 -1.14
N SER A 63 19.21 16.37 -2.08
CA SER A 63 19.34 17.77 -1.73
C SER A 63 18.10 18.25 -0.96
N GLU A 64 18.24 19.33 -0.17
CA GLU A 64 17.12 19.90 0.58
C GLU A 64 15.96 20.30 -0.34
N THR A 65 16.27 20.77 -1.56
CA THR A 65 15.28 21.11 -2.59
C THR A 65 14.52 19.88 -3.07
N GLU A 66 15.22 18.81 -3.46
CA GLU A 66 14.58 17.57 -3.93
C GLU A 66 13.72 16.94 -2.82
N TYR A 67 14.19 16.99 -1.57
CA TYR A 67 13.43 16.48 -0.44
C TYR A 67 12.13 17.26 -0.22
N ASN A 68 12.19 18.59 -0.31
CA ASN A 68 11.01 19.43 -0.15
C ASN A 68 9.99 19.21 -1.28
N GLU A 69 10.43 19.09 -2.53
CA GLU A 69 9.57 18.76 -3.67
C GLU A 69 8.86 17.41 -3.47
N LEU A 70 9.61 16.37 -3.12
CA LEU A 70 9.07 15.03 -2.83
C LEU A 70 8.07 15.05 -1.67
N LYS A 71 8.34 15.85 -0.65
CA LYS A 71 7.44 16.00 0.50
C LYS A 71 6.14 16.68 0.10
N GLU A 72 6.20 17.75 -0.70
CA GLU A 72 5.03 18.46 -1.20
C GLU A 72 4.16 17.55 -2.09
N GLU A 73 4.78 16.78 -3.00
CA GLU A 73 4.08 15.79 -3.81
C GLU A 73 3.38 14.74 -2.94
N LEU A 74 4.08 14.20 -1.93
CA LEU A 74 3.50 13.20 -1.03
C LEU A 74 2.29 13.76 -0.26
N GLU A 75 2.38 15.00 0.24
CA GLU A 75 1.27 15.64 0.94
C GLU A 75 0.08 15.93 0.01
N LYS A 76 0.34 16.26 -1.25
CA LYS A 76 -0.71 16.44 -2.26
C LYS A 76 -1.42 15.13 -2.54
N THR A 77 -0.69 14.05 -2.83
CA THR A 77 -1.28 12.73 -3.10
C THR A 77 -2.08 12.19 -1.92
N LYS A 78 -1.62 12.43 -0.67
CA LYS A 78 -2.39 12.06 0.52
C LYS A 78 -3.73 12.78 0.60
N ARG A 79 -3.77 14.09 0.31
CA ARG A 79 -5.01 14.87 0.29
C ARG A 79 -5.99 14.36 -0.77
N GLU A 80 -5.49 14.12 -1.99
CA GLU A 80 -6.30 13.58 -3.09
C GLU A 80 -6.90 12.22 -2.71
N LEU A 81 -6.12 11.33 -2.09
CA LEU A 81 -6.60 10.02 -1.63
C LEU A 81 -7.68 10.14 -0.55
N GLU A 82 -7.54 11.07 0.39
CA GLU A 82 -8.56 11.31 1.42
C GLU A 82 -9.86 11.88 0.84
N GLU A 83 -9.77 12.75 -0.15
CA GLU A 83 -10.92 13.24 -0.91
C GLU A 83 -11.61 12.13 -1.69
N GLU A 84 -10.87 11.27 -2.39
CA GLU A 84 -11.43 10.12 -3.08
C GLU A 84 -12.12 9.14 -2.15
N LYS A 85 -11.53 8.85 -0.98
CA LYS A 85 -12.17 8.00 0.04
C LYS A 85 -13.47 8.59 0.55
N ARG A 86 -13.50 9.91 0.82
CA ARG A 86 -14.72 10.63 1.22
C ARG A 86 -15.79 10.57 0.12
N ASN A 87 -15.40 10.84 -1.13
CA ASN A 87 -16.31 10.78 -2.27
C ASN A 87 -16.83 9.37 -2.54
N GLY A 88 -15.98 8.34 -2.40
CA GLY A 88 -16.36 6.94 -2.50
C GLY A 88 -17.35 6.52 -1.41
N ALA A 89 -17.10 6.91 -0.17
CA ALA A 89 -18.03 6.68 0.95
C ALA A 89 -19.39 7.36 0.72
N LEU A 90 -19.37 8.62 0.23
CA LEU A 90 -20.59 9.35 -0.11
C LEU A 90 -21.39 8.67 -1.23
N ARG A 91 -20.71 8.21 -2.29
CA ARG A 91 -21.36 7.45 -3.38
C ARG A 91 -21.99 6.15 -2.89
N MET A 92 -21.34 5.42 -2.00
CA MET A 92 -21.88 4.20 -1.41
C MET A 92 -23.10 4.48 -0.52
N ALA A 93 -23.06 5.56 0.27
CA ALA A 93 -24.20 5.99 1.08
C ALA A 93 -25.42 6.36 0.21
N ILE A 94 -25.20 7.16 -0.83
CA ILE A 94 -26.27 7.52 -1.80
C ILE A 94 -26.83 6.28 -2.48
N LYS A 95 -25.97 5.35 -2.93
CA LYS A 95 -26.41 4.12 -3.60
C LYS A 95 -27.24 3.23 -2.66
N LYS A 96 -26.86 3.13 -1.38
CA LYS A 96 -27.62 2.39 -0.37
C LYS A 96 -29.00 3.01 -0.16
N GLU A 97 -29.05 4.33 -0.01
CA GLU A 97 -30.30 5.07 0.17
C GLU A 97 -31.20 4.88 -1.04
N VAL A 98 -30.71 5.16 -2.25
CA VAL A 98 -31.46 4.98 -3.50
C VAL A 98 -31.95 3.54 -3.66
N GLY A 99 -31.13 2.53 -3.35
CA GLY A 99 -31.57 1.13 -3.35
C GLY A 99 -32.79 0.88 -2.47
N PHE A 100 -32.79 1.41 -1.25
CA PHE A 100 -33.94 1.33 -0.33
C PHE A 100 -35.22 1.95 -0.92
N TRP A 101 -35.10 3.01 -1.72
CA TRP A 101 -36.27 3.60 -2.41
C TRP A 101 -36.85 2.69 -3.51
N PHE A 102 -36.02 1.85 -4.13
CA PHE A 102 -36.40 0.99 -5.26
C PHE A 102 -36.80 -0.44 -4.88
N ASP A 103 -36.50 -0.89 -3.64
CA ASP A 103 -36.79 -2.28 -3.21
C ASP A 103 -38.29 -2.56 -2.98
N GLU A 104 -39.13 -1.54 -2.84
CA GLU A 104 -40.59 -1.66 -2.80
C GLU A 104 -41.19 -0.79 -3.92
N PRO A 105 -41.54 -1.37 -5.07
CA PRO A 105 -42.14 -0.64 -6.18
C PRO A 105 -43.56 -0.18 -5.85
N SER A 106 -43.97 0.96 -6.42
CA SER A 106 -45.36 1.43 -6.38
C SER A 106 -46.29 0.30 -6.83
N THR A 107 -47.30 0.03 -6.02
CA THR A 107 -48.29 -1.01 -6.29
C THR A 107 -49.40 -0.53 -7.23
N GLY A 108 -49.35 0.75 -7.64
CA GLY A 108 -50.37 1.38 -8.48
C GLY A 108 -51.70 1.61 -7.77
N SER A 109 -51.72 1.48 -6.44
CA SER A 109 -52.88 1.70 -5.57
C SER A 109 -52.57 2.84 -4.61
N ASP A 110 -53.32 3.94 -4.72
CA ASP A 110 -53.06 5.18 -3.96
C ASP A 110 -52.99 4.95 -2.45
N GLU A 111 -53.84 4.07 -1.89
CA GLU A 111 -53.89 3.77 -0.45
C GLU A 111 -52.67 2.98 0.05
N LYS A 112 -52.22 1.97 -0.71
CA LYS A 112 -51.03 1.20 -0.34
C LYS A 112 -49.76 1.99 -0.53
N ASP A 113 -49.70 2.80 -1.58
CA ASP A 113 -48.54 3.63 -1.88
C ASP A 113 -48.42 4.77 -0.85
N THR A 114 -49.54 5.32 -0.35
CA THR A 114 -49.52 6.29 0.76
C THR A 114 -49.08 5.68 2.09
N GLU A 115 -49.49 4.45 2.41
CA GLU A 115 -49.01 3.74 3.62
C GLU A 115 -47.50 3.44 3.56
N ILE A 116 -47.00 3.04 2.40
CA ILE A 116 -45.57 2.79 2.17
C ILE A 116 -44.77 4.10 2.30
N LEU A 117 -45.25 5.18 1.69
CA LEU A 117 -44.61 6.50 1.79
C LEU A 117 -44.64 7.07 3.22
N THR A 118 -45.75 6.95 3.94
CA THR A 118 -45.84 7.43 5.33
C THR A 118 -44.91 6.65 6.26
N LYS A 119 -44.79 5.32 6.12
CA LYS A 119 -43.81 4.54 6.89
C LYS A 119 -42.37 4.99 6.61
N ARG A 120 -42.00 5.18 5.34
CA ARG A 120 -40.66 5.65 4.96
C ARG A 120 -40.34 7.03 5.52
N ILE A 121 -41.29 7.96 5.46
CA ILE A 121 -41.11 9.31 6.02
C ILE A 121 -40.95 9.24 7.54
N VAL A 122 -41.75 8.43 8.23
CA VAL A 122 -41.63 8.25 9.68
C VAL A 122 -40.28 7.65 10.04
N ASP A 123 -39.85 6.57 9.39
CA ASP A 123 -38.55 5.92 9.68
C ASP A 123 -37.36 6.84 9.38
N ALA A 124 -37.45 7.70 8.37
CA ALA A 124 -36.41 8.70 8.06
C ALA A 124 -36.38 9.86 9.07
N VAL A 125 -37.52 10.24 9.65
CA VAL A 125 -37.68 11.43 10.50
C VAL A 125 -37.55 11.11 12.01
N VAL A 126 -37.91 9.89 12.44
CA VAL A 126 -37.85 9.45 13.85
C VAL A 126 -36.44 9.55 14.48
N PRO A 127 -35.33 9.26 13.79
CA PRO A 127 -33.99 9.45 14.33
C PRO A 127 -33.69 10.91 14.73
N PHE A 128 -34.31 11.88 14.07
CA PHE A 128 -34.13 13.31 14.33
C PHE A 128 -35.04 13.84 15.44
N TYR A 129 -36.18 13.19 15.70
CA TYR A 129 -37.09 13.56 16.80
C TYR A 129 -36.63 13.05 18.17
N LYS A 130 -35.78 12.01 18.24
CA LYS A 130 -35.21 11.51 19.51
C LYS A 130 -33.94 12.25 19.95
N GLN A 131 -33.47 13.23 19.16
CA GLN A 131 -32.29 14.04 19.46
C GLN A 131 -32.63 15.49 19.89
N ALA A 132 -33.92 15.84 20.02
CA ALA A 132 -34.40 17.11 20.57
C ALA A 132 -35.03 16.89 21.95
#